data_AF-A0A8C5GCI6-F1
#
_entry.id   AF-A0A8C5GCI6-F1
#
_cell.length_a   1.000
_cell.length_b   1.000
_cell.length_c   1.000
_cell.angle_alpha   90.00
_cell.angle_beta   90.00
_cell.angle_gamma   90.00
#
_symmetry.space_group_name_H-M   'P 1'
#
loop_
_entity.id
_entity.type
_entity.pdbx_description
1 polymer ?
#
loop_
_entity_poly.entity_id
_entity_poly.type
_entity_poly.pdbx_seq_one_letter_code
_entity_poly.pdbx_strand_id
1 'polypeptide(L)'
;MFFLFRNKTISFSMVLHSTSYTVWEYQSTIHCKQGISIIFIWFQGSEHCYYHGNVRGIPDSWVALSTCNGLHGMFSDGNFSYGIEPVGSTDTEVRNSMNPITRSWTVGENVRRGQRTVQTETKYIELMIVNDYEMVGEILTVFIYKEQLNTRIVLVAMETWSSENKVSIGNDALLTLRDFMKYRKESIKERCDAVHLFSGRTFLSSRSEAAYIGGICSITRGGGINEFGSVGSMAITLCQSLGQNIGIETVFVSLGDCRCPDLWLGCIMEDTGFNLPRKFSRCSIDQYLRFLQQGGGSCLFNKPTKLLDPSECGNGFVELGEECDCGSLVDCAQSGANCCKKCTLTHNAMCSNGLCCRDCKVSLRGVRCRDAVNDCDIAETCTGDSSQCPHNVHKLDGYSCDAGQGRCYGGRCKTRDAQCRSLWGYNSADRFCYEKLNSEGTEKGNCGMEPSGQGWLPCNKQDVLCGLLLCTNLTARPRFGELQGKLTSLTVHHQNRYLDCRGGHAVLDDGLDLGYVEDGTPCGPNMMCSERRCLPITTFNSSSCPGSLTSRVCSHHGICSNEVKCICDEDFTGKDCSVFDPIKEGQTTDCHGTNIIIGSVAGAILVAAIILGGTGWGFK
;
A
#
# COMPACT_ATOMS: atom_id res chain seq x y z
N MET A 1 24.71 24.05 -7.15
CA MET A 1 25.12 24.68 -5.88
C MET A 1 26.08 23.74 -5.17
N PHE A 2 27.17 24.21 -4.57
CA PHE A 2 28.14 23.34 -3.88
C PHE A 2 28.22 23.69 -2.40
N PHE A 3 28.12 22.68 -1.54
CA PHE A 3 28.37 22.79 -0.10
C PHE A 3 29.81 22.37 0.18
N LEU A 4 30.55 23.15 0.96
CA LEU A 4 31.92 22.81 1.34
C LEU A 4 32.05 22.83 2.86
N PHE A 5 32.50 21.70 3.42
CA PHE A 5 32.77 21.57 4.84
C PHE A 5 34.26 21.82 5.10
N ARG A 6 34.61 22.90 5.80
CA ARG A 6 35.97 23.13 6.32
C ARG A 6 35.88 23.71 7.73
N ASN A 7 36.59 23.11 8.68
CA ASN A 7 36.75 23.60 10.06
C ASN A 7 35.46 24.01 10.78
N LYS A 8 34.42 23.16 10.75
CA LYS A 8 33.11 23.39 11.41
C LYS A 8 32.35 24.63 10.91
N THR A 9 32.71 25.14 9.73
CA THR A 9 32.03 26.25 9.05
C THR A 9 31.44 25.69 7.76
N ILE A 10 30.14 25.92 7.54
CA ILE A 10 29.47 25.59 6.28
C ILE A 10 29.51 26.83 5.39
N SER A 11 30.12 26.71 4.21
CA SER A 11 30.20 27.80 3.23
C SER A 11 29.44 27.43 1.96
N PHE A 12 28.69 28.40 1.44
CA PHE A 12 27.91 28.27 0.20
C PHE A 12 28.66 28.94 -0.95
N SER A 13 28.68 28.31 -2.12
CA SER A 13 29.22 28.95 -3.33
C SER A 13 28.38 28.57 -4.55
N MET A 14 28.00 29.59 -5.33
CA MET A 14 27.27 29.46 -6.59
C MET A 14 28.16 29.95 -7.73
N VAL A 15 28.35 29.14 -8.77
CA VAL A 15 29.03 29.56 -10.01
C VAL A 15 27.95 29.69 -11.08
N LEU A 16 27.62 30.92 -11.44
CA LEU A 16 26.71 31.22 -12.56
C LEU A 16 27.55 31.35 -13.84
N HIS A 17 27.27 30.50 -14.83
CA HIS A 17 27.85 30.63 -16.16
C HIS A 17 27.27 31.89 -16.85
N SER A 18 28.14 32.86 -17.09
CA SER A 18 28.04 33.95 -18.09
C SER A 18 26.68 34.67 -18.24
N THR A 19 26.32 35.52 -17.28
CA THR A 19 25.63 36.79 -17.55
C THR A 19 25.78 37.71 -16.34
N SER A 20 26.28 38.92 -16.57
CA SER A 20 26.59 39.90 -15.53
C SER A 20 25.32 40.52 -14.94
N TYR A 21 25.06 40.26 -13.66
CA TYR A 21 24.14 41.06 -12.84
C TYR A 21 24.94 41.77 -11.75
N THR A 22 24.81 43.08 -11.68
CA THR A 22 25.41 43.91 -10.62
C THR A 22 24.58 43.70 -9.35
N VAL A 23 25.15 43.14 -8.29
CA VAL A 23 24.44 42.88 -7.03
C VAL A 23 25.11 43.61 -5.88
N TRP A 24 24.29 44.27 -5.06
CA TRP A 24 24.71 44.92 -3.82
C TRP A 24 24.89 43.87 -2.72
N GLU A 25 26.06 43.86 -2.06
CA GLU A 25 26.44 42.86 -1.06
C GLU A 25 25.88 43.21 0.33
N TYR A 26 25.12 42.30 0.94
CA TYR A 26 24.72 42.36 2.35
C TYR A 26 25.23 41.09 3.06
N GLN A 27 25.99 41.26 4.16
CA GLN A 27 26.49 40.15 4.98
C GLN A 27 25.68 40.03 6.28
N SER A 28 25.29 38.81 6.62
CA SER A 28 24.74 38.47 7.94
C SER A 28 25.29 37.12 8.42
N THR A 29 25.64 37.05 9.71
CA THR A 29 26.26 35.87 10.34
C THR A 29 25.28 35.27 11.34
N ILE A 30 24.92 33.99 11.16
CA ILE A 30 24.07 33.26 12.12
C ILE A 30 24.94 32.35 12.97
N HIS A 31 24.75 32.39 14.29
CA HIS A 31 25.41 31.53 15.25
C HIS A 31 24.47 30.37 15.64
N CYS A 32 24.86 29.13 15.32
CA CYS A 32 24.13 27.94 15.78
C CYS A 32 24.58 27.53 17.20
N LYS A 33 23.66 26.92 17.98
CA LYS A 33 23.85 26.40 19.36
C LYS A 33 24.99 25.36 19.55
N GLN A 34 25.84 25.12 18.55
CA GLN A 34 27.02 24.23 18.59
C GLN A 34 28.35 24.93 18.20
N GLY A 35 28.39 26.28 18.18
CA GLY A 35 29.61 27.03 17.82
C GLY A 35 29.93 27.02 16.31
N ILE A 36 28.95 26.68 15.48
CA ILE A 36 29.02 26.78 14.02
C ILE A 36 28.57 28.19 13.66
N SER A 37 29.48 28.97 13.07
CA SER A 37 29.16 30.28 12.49
C SER A 37 28.91 30.10 11.00
N ILE A 38 27.73 30.49 10.53
CA ILE A 38 27.38 30.43 9.11
C ILE A 38 27.29 31.86 8.59
N ILE A 39 28.08 32.17 7.56
CA ILE A 39 28.13 33.48 6.91
C ILE A 39 27.25 33.42 5.66
N PHE A 40 26.25 34.28 5.58
CA PHE A 40 25.36 34.42 4.43
C PHE A 40 25.70 35.67 3.63
N ILE A 41 25.79 35.51 2.32
CA ILE A 41 25.89 36.60 1.33
C ILE A 41 24.59 36.57 0.53
N TRP A 42 23.80 37.63 0.63
CA TRP A 42 22.54 37.74 -0.09
C TRP A 42 22.79 38.26 -1.51
N PHE A 43 22.11 37.66 -2.49
CA PHE A 43 22.01 38.23 -3.83
C PHE A 43 20.55 38.46 -4.17
N GLN A 44 20.15 39.70 -4.42
CA GLN A 44 18.78 40.03 -4.80
C GLN A 44 18.67 39.97 -6.35
N GLY A 45 18.19 38.85 -6.86
CA GLY A 45 18.00 38.54 -8.28
C GLY A 45 17.10 37.30 -8.47
N SER A 46 16.33 37.27 -9.56
CA SER A 46 15.00 36.66 -9.74
C SER A 46 14.84 35.12 -9.84
N GLU A 47 13.62 34.70 -9.46
CA GLU A 47 12.76 33.54 -9.82
C GLU A 47 13.04 32.08 -9.40
N HIS A 48 14.19 31.73 -8.85
CA HIS A 48 14.37 30.38 -8.27
C HIS A 48 14.78 30.48 -6.81
N CYS A 49 13.86 30.13 -5.90
CA CYS A 49 14.12 30.18 -4.45
C CYS A 49 14.01 28.81 -3.76
N TYR A 50 13.83 27.72 -4.52
CA TYR A 50 13.85 26.34 -4.02
C TYR A 50 15.04 25.57 -4.60
N TYR A 51 15.73 24.81 -3.76
CA TYR A 51 16.98 24.14 -4.09
C TYR A 51 17.00 22.74 -3.48
N HIS A 52 17.42 21.74 -4.26
CA HIS A 52 17.67 20.39 -3.76
C HIS A 52 19.02 19.88 -4.27
N GLY A 53 19.61 18.89 -3.60
CA GLY A 53 20.89 18.30 -3.99
C GLY A 53 21.48 17.40 -2.92
N ASN A 54 22.79 17.18 -2.97
CA ASN A 54 23.51 16.28 -2.06
C ASN A 54 24.63 17.03 -1.34
N VAL A 55 25.00 16.58 -0.15
CA VAL A 55 26.15 17.13 0.60
C VAL A 55 27.43 16.64 -0.05
N ARG A 56 28.27 17.58 -0.49
CA ARG A 56 29.49 17.27 -1.22
C ARG A 56 30.44 16.41 -0.37
N GLY A 57 30.84 15.26 -0.90
CA GLY A 57 31.79 14.35 -0.25
C GLY A 57 31.14 13.34 0.70
N ILE A 58 29.81 13.33 0.82
CA ILE A 58 29.07 12.36 1.62
C ILE A 58 28.11 11.60 0.68
N PRO A 59 28.40 10.34 0.33
CA PRO A 59 27.45 9.50 -0.41
C PRO A 59 26.16 9.32 0.40
N ASP A 60 25.01 9.16 -0.28
CA ASP A 60 23.67 9.00 0.31
C ASP A 60 23.14 10.19 1.14
N SER A 61 23.84 11.33 1.08
CA SER A 61 23.39 12.60 1.66
C SER A 61 22.42 13.34 0.74
N TRP A 62 21.56 14.17 1.32
CA TRP A 62 20.62 15.00 0.57
C TRP A 62 20.35 16.33 1.27
N VAL A 63 19.89 17.32 0.50
CA VAL A 63 19.63 18.71 0.92
C VAL A 63 18.36 19.17 0.22
N ALA A 64 17.49 19.88 0.94
CA ALA A 64 16.34 20.61 0.41
C ALA A 64 16.25 21.96 1.13
N LEU A 65 16.33 23.08 0.40
CA LEU A 65 16.39 24.44 0.94
C LEU A 65 15.44 25.37 0.19
N SER A 66 14.88 26.33 0.94
CA SER A 66 14.13 27.46 0.41
C SER A 66 14.73 28.76 0.92
N THR A 67 14.81 29.74 0.02
CA THR A 67 15.19 31.13 0.33
C THR A 67 14.04 32.10 0.12
N CYS A 68 12.82 31.62 -0.14
CA CYS A 68 11.71 32.47 -0.57
C CYS A 68 11.25 33.46 0.51
N ASN A 69 11.38 33.11 1.79
CA ASN A 69 11.00 33.94 2.95
C ASN A 69 11.95 33.65 4.14
N GLY A 70 13.24 33.91 3.96
CA GLY A 70 14.28 33.49 4.90
C GLY A 70 14.75 32.07 4.62
N LEU A 71 15.96 31.74 5.08
CA LEU A 71 16.52 30.42 4.84
C LEU A 71 15.84 29.40 5.75
N HIS A 72 15.18 28.43 5.13
CA HIS A 72 14.59 27.30 5.81
C HIS A 72 14.73 26.05 4.95
N GLY A 73 14.64 24.88 5.57
CA GLY A 73 14.78 23.62 4.88
C GLY A 73 15.49 22.58 5.74
N MET A 74 16.01 21.54 5.12
CA MET A 74 16.69 20.48 5.84
C MET A 74 17.78 19.82 5.00
N PHE A 75 18.74 19.21 5.66
CA PHE A 75 19.72 18.36 5.01
C PHE A 75 20.05 17.14 5.87
N SER A 76 20.44 16.04 5.22
CA SER A 76 20.85 14.80 5.85
C SER A 76 22.25 14.43 5.40
N ASP A 77 23.12 14.07 6.35
CA ASP A 77 24.47 13.54 6.07
C ASP A 77 24.49 12.00 5.97
N GLY A 78 23.31 11.37 5.94
CA GLY A 78 23.15 9.91 5.93
C GLY A 78 23.01 9.29 7.33
N ASN A 79 23.46 9.96 8.39
CA ASN A 79 23.30 9.51 9.77
C ASN A 79 22.31 10.37 10.56
N PHE A 80 22.38 11.69 10.38
CA PHE A 80 21.56 12.68 11.07
C PHE A 80 20.92 13.63 10.06
N SER A 81 19.73 14.12 10.38
CA SER A 81 19.06 15.15 9.59
C SER A 81 18.96 16.42 10.41
N TYR A 82 19.23 17.53 9.75
CA TYR A 82 19.34 18.85 10.35
C TYR A 82 18.27 19.75 9.73
N GLY A 83 17.39 20.28 10.57
CA GLY A 83 16.44 21.32 10.19
C GLY A 83 17.09 22.70 10.24
N ILE A 84 16.71 23.56 9.31
CA ILE A 84 17.06 24.97 9.27
C ILE A 84 15.75 25.74 9.40
N GLU A 85 15.61 26.47 10.50
CA GLU A 85 14.44 27.30 10.80
C GLU A 85 14.88 28.75 11.03
N PRO A 86 14.03 29.74 10.71
CA PRO A 86 14.28 31.13 11.07
C PRO A 86 14.22 31.29 12.60
N VAL A 87 15.23 31.94 13.19
CA VAL A 87 15.26 32.17 14.64
C VAL A 87 14.18 33.20 15.01
N GLY A 88 13.11 32.73 15.63
CA GLY A 88 12.20 33.56 16.41
C GLY A 88 12.87 34.03 17.70
N SER A 89 12.73 35.31 18.03
CA SER A 89 13.30 35.90 19.24
C SER A 89 12.70 35.28 20.51
N THR A 90 13.46 34.48 21.26
CA THR A 90 13.54 34.48 22.74
C THR A 90 14.48 33.38 23.25
N ASP A 91 15.35 33.78 24.20
CA ASP A 91 16.39 32.98 24.85
C ASP A 91 15.83 31.88 25.77
N THR A 92 16.51 30.73 25.82
CA THR A 92 17.04 30.13 27.07
C THR A 92 17.90 28.88 26.80
N GLU A 93 18.98 28.75 27.57
CA GLU A 93 19.98 27.68 27.57
C GLU A 93 19.63 26.59 28.59
N VAL A 94 19.82 25.30 28.25
CA VAL A 94 20.08 24.24 29.25
C VAL A 94 21.08 23.21 28.68
N ARG A 95 22.02 22.81 29.56
CA ARG A 95 23.25 22.03 29.37
C ARG A 95 23.10 20.60 28.86
N ASN A 96 24.05 20.20 28.01
CA ASN A 96 24.36 18.84 27.57
C ASN A 96 25.05 17.99 28.66
N SER A 97 24.77 16.67 28.65
CA SER A 97 25.71 15.62 29.03
C SER A 97 25.47 14.39 28.14
N MET A 98 26.48 14.03 27.34
CA MET A 98 26.54 12.79 26.54
C MET A 98 27.92 12.16 26.78
N ASN A 99 27.98 10.84 26.90
CA ASN A 99 29.20 10.04 26.73
C ASN A 99 28.91 8.84 25.81
N PRO A 100 29.87 8.42 24.96
CA PRO A 100 29.65 7.49 23.85
C PRO A 100 30.04 6.04 24.19
N ILE A 101 29.40 5.05 23.54
CA ILE A 101 29.95 3.69 23.44
C ILE A 101 29.79 3.17 22.01
N THR A 102 30.94 2.88 21.39
CA THR A 102 31.17 2.22 20.10
C THR A 102 30.99 0.70 20.19
N ARG A 103 30.29 0.05 19.24
CA ARG A 103 30.53 -1.37 18.87
C ARG A 103 30.20 -1.68 17.40
N SER A 104 31.11 -2.45 16.79
CA SER A 104 31.16 -2.88 15.39
C SER A 104 30.31 -4.15 15.15
N TRP A 105 29.80 -4.34 13.93
CA TRP A 105 29.15 -5.59 13.49
C TRP A 105 29.70 -6.03 12.12
N THR A 106 30.15 -7.28 12.07
CA THR A 106 30.62 -8.02 10.89
C THR A 106 29.44 -8.70 10.16
N VAL A 107 29.40 -8.58 8.83
CA VAL A 107 28.40 -9.18 7.94
C VAL A 107 28.83 -10.60 7.57
N GLY A 108 27.93 -11.57 7.72
CA GLY A 108 28.07 -12.93 7.20
C GLY A 108 27.09 -13.16 6.06
N GLU A 109 27.60 -13.37 4.85
CA GLU A 109 26.83 -13.78 3.67
C GLU A 109 26.42 -15.25 3.74
N ASN A 110 25.17 -15.55 3.38
CA ASN A 110 24.74 -16.81 2.75
C ASN A 110 23.27 -16.68 2.32
N VAL A 111 23.01 -16.25 1.07
CA VAL A 111 21.65 -16.25 0.48
C VAL A 111 21.48 -17.48 -0.39
N ARG A 112 20.70 -18.45 0.09
CA ARG A 112 20.10 -19.49 -0.75
C ARG A 112 18.86 -18.92 -1.45
N ARG A 113 18.72 -19.17 -2.75
CA ARG A 113 17.62 -18.72 -3.62
C ARG A 113 16.29 -19.35 -3.14
N GLY A 114 15.54 -18.61 -2.32
CA GLY A 114 14.24 -19.04 -1.78
C GLY A 114 13.12 -18.88 -2.79
N GLN A 115 12.08 -19.71 -2.67
CA GLN A 115 10.80 -19.56 -3.38
C GLN A 115 10.28 -18.12 -3.23
N ARG A 116 9.82 -17.53 -4.34
CA ARG A 116 9.29 -16.17 -4.39
C ARG A 116 7.93 -16.15 -3.71
N THR A 117 7.91 -15.62 -2.48
CA THR A 117 6.68 -15.38 -1.72
C THR A 117 6.23 -13.93 -1.94
N VAL A 118 5.01 -13.61 -1.51
CA VAL A 118 4.44 -12.25 -1.40
C VAL A 118 5.39 -11.23 -0.77
N GLN A 119 6.38 -11.70 -0.01
CA GLN A 119 7.38 -10.88 0.68
C GLN A 119 8.42 -10.27 -0.28
N THR A 120 8.65 -10.91 -1.43
CA THR A 120 9.73 -10.51 -2.36
C THR A 120 9.29 -9.50 -3.41
N GLU A 121 7.99 -9.39 -3.67
CA GLU A 121 7.43 -8.44 -4.62
C GLU A 121 7.32 -7.04 -4.00
N THR A 122 7.59 -6.03 -4.82
CA THR A 122 7.43 -4.62 -4.47
C THR A 122 5.96 -4.23 -4.56
N LYS A 123 5.44 -3.59 -3.52
CA LYS A 123 4.05 -3.14 -3.43
C LYS A 123 3.98 -1.66 -3.73
N TYR A 124 2.83 -1.19 -4.20
CA TYR A 124 2.56 0.19 -4.54
C TYR A 124 1.24 0.60 -3.90
N ILE A 125 1.23 1.71 -3.17
CA ILE A 125 0.01 2.33 -2.65
C ILE A 125 -0.28 3.53 -3.54
N GLU A 126 -1.33 3.46 -4.35
CA GLU A 126 -1.89 4.58 -5.09
C GLU A 126 -2.66 5.49 -4.11
N LEU A 127 -1.98 6.54 -3.66
CA LEU A 127 -2.48 7.47 -2.65
C LEU A 127 -3.11 8.70 -3.31
N MET A 128 -4.29 9.09 -2.82
CA MET A 128 -4.87 10.42 -3.03
C MET A 128 -4.89 11.21 -1.73
N ILE A 129 -4.54 12.49 -1.84
CA ILE A 129 -4.57 13.42 -0.70
C ILE A 129 -5.66 14.46 -0.92
N VAL A 130 -6.47 14.68 0.10
CA VAL A 130 -7.46 15.76 0.15
C VAL A 130 -7.00 16.75 1.21
N ASN A 131 -6.78 18.00 0.83
CA ASN A 131 -6.46 19.08 1.75
C ASN A 131 -7.74 19.83 2.10
N ASP A 132 -8.01 20.02 3.39
CA ASP A 132 -9.16 20.80 3.82
C ASP A 132 -9.00 22.31 3.53
N TYR A 133 -10.02 23.09 3.88
CA TYR A 133 -10.02 24.53 3.65
C TYR A 133 -8.96 25.28 4.47
N GLU A 134 -8.60 24.76 5.65
CA GLU A 134 -7.59 25.38 6.51
C GLU A 134 -6.17 25.13 6.00
N MET A 135 -5.99 24.11 5.16
CA MET A 135 -4.76 23.78 4.43
C MET A 135 -4.54 24.59 3.14
N VAL A 136 -5.41 25.55 2.81
CA VAL A 136 -5.31 26.35 1.58
C VAL A 136 -4.11 27.31 1.66
N GLY A 137 -3.03 26.96 0.95
CA GLY A 137 -1.80 27.75 0.86
C GLY A 137 -0.51 26.99 1.23
N GLU A 138 -0.66 25.84 1.88
CA GLU A 138 0.45 24.94 2.24
C GLU A 138 0.65 23.89 1.14
N ILE A 139 1.77 23.95 0.41
CA ILE A 139 2.12 22.94 -0.59
C ILE A 139 2.88 21.81 0.11
N LEU A 140 2.19 20.71 0.39
CA LEU A 140 2.82 19.52 0.95
C LEU A 140 3.66 18.80 -0.10
N THR A 141 4.97 18.73 0.15
CA THR A 141 5.84 17.72 -0.47
C THR A 141 5.83 16.50 0.44
N VAL A 142 5.24 15.41 -0.03
CA VAL A 142 5.05 14.20 0.77
C VAL A 142 6.26 13.30 0.58
N PHE A 143 7.21 13.36 1.51
CA PHE A 143 8.36 12.45 1.55
C PHE A 143 7.99 11.21 2.34
N ILE A 144 8.01 10.05 1.69
CA ILE A 144 7.59 8.79 2.32
C ILE A 144 8.77 7.80 2.35
N TYR A 145 9.02 7.26 3.54
CA TYR A 145 10.08 6.29 3.81
C TYR A 145 9.83 4.98 3.06
N LYS A 146 10.70 4.68 2.09
CA LYS A 146 10.58 3.55 1.15
C LYS A 146 11.16 2.22 1.67
N GLU A 147 12.04 2.25 2.67
CA GLU A 147 13.07 1.20 2.79
C GLU A 147 12.70 -0.07 3.58
N GLN A 148 11.61 -0.11 4.38
CA GLN A 148 11.38 -1.24 5.30
C GLN A 148 10.32 -2.25 4.88
N LEU A 149 9.24 -1.83 4.22
CA LEU A 149 8.11 -2.71 3.89
C LEU A 149 8.16 -3.28 2.47
N ASN A 150 9.17 -2.88 1.67
CA ASN A 150 9.20 -3.08 0.23
C ASN A 150 7.92 -2.59 -0.46
N THR A 151 7.42 -1.45 0.03
CA THR A 151 6.17 -0.81 -0.41
C THR A 151 6.49 0.63 -0.77
N ARG A 152 6.10 1.06 -1.97
CA ARG A 152 6.23 2.43 -2.44
C ARG A 152 4.88 3.12 -2.32
N ILE A 153 4.87 4.34 -1.83
CA ILE A 153 3.65 5.14 -1.79
C ILE A 153 3.76 6.15 -2.92
N VAL A 154 2.73 6.19 -3.77
CA VAL A 154 2.73 6.93 -5.03
C VAL A 154 1.52 7.85 -5.01
N LEU A 155 1.78 9.15 -5.07
CA LEU A 155 0.72 10.16 -5.14
C LEU A 155 0.13 10.17 -6.56
N VAL A 156 -1.10 9.68 -6.71
CA VAL A 156 -1.79 9.58 -8.02
C VAL A 156 -2.80 10.70 -8.24
N ALA A 157 -3.27 11.33 -7.17
CA ALA A 157 -4.23 12.43 -7.22
C ALA A 157 -4.12 13.33 -5.98
N MET A 158 -4.50 14.60 -6.14
CA MET A 158 -4.62 15.54 -5.02
C MET A 158 -5.82 16.47 -5.26
N GLU A 159 -6.59 16.73 -4.21
CA GLU A 159 -7.67 17.70 -4.20
C GLU A 159 -7.47 18.69 -3.04
N THR A 160 -7.79 19.97 -3.23
CA THR A 160 -7.78 20.98 -2.18
C THR A 160 -9.12 21.70 -2.13
N TRP A 161 -9.77 21.72 -0.97
CA TRP A 161 -11.05 22.38 -0.76
C TRP A 161 -10.88 23.90 -0.61
N SER A 162 -10.76 24.61 -1.72
CA SER A 162 -10.43 26.04 -1.76
C SER A 162 -11.54 27.00 -1.27
N SER A 163 -12.79 26.55 -1.20
CA SER A 163 -13.94 27.42 -0.88
C SER A 163 -14.50 27.16 0.52
N GLU A 164 -14.72 25.89 0.87
CA GLU A 164 -15.30 25.46 2.13
C GLU A 164 -15.04 23.96 2.33
N ASN A 165 -15.08 23.50 3.58
CA ASN A 165 -14.99 22.08 3.90
C ASN A 165 -16.22 21.32 3.38
N LYS A 166 -15.99 20.21 2.68
CA LYS A 166 -17.08 19.34 2.17
C LYS A 166 -17.58 18.32 3.20
N VAL A 167 -16.88 18.21 4.32
CA VAL A 167 -17.27 17.41 5.49
C VAL A 167 -17.13 18.24 6.76
N SER A 168 -17.89 17.88 7.80
CA SER A 168 -17.76 18.52 9.11
C SER A 168 -16.51 18.01 9.82
N ILE A 169 -15.52 18.88 10.00
CA ILE A 169 -14.28 18.56 10.72
C ILE A 169 -14.44 18.97 12.19
N GLY A 170 -14.67 17.98 13.05
CA GLY A 170 -14.85 18.14 14.49
C GLY A 170 -13.63 17.71 15.31
N ASN A 171 -13.75 17.79 16.64
CA ASN A 171 -12.67 17.39 17.55
C ASN A 171 -12.50 15.86 17.66
N ASP A 172 -13.53 15.10 17.26
CA ASP A 172 -13.53 13.64 17.25
C ASP A 172 -13.01 13.15 15.88
N ALA A 173 -11.82 12.54 15.92
CA ALA A 173 -11.16 12.01 14.75
C ALA A 173 -11.94 10.85 14.10
N LEU A 174 -12.59 9.99 14.87
CA LEU A 174 -13.34 8.84 14.33
C LEU A 174 -14.62 9.27 13.63
N LEU A 175 -15.33 10.27 14.18
CA LEU A 175 -16.49 10.85 13.51
C LEU A 175 -16.10 11.53 12.20
N THR A 176 -14.99 12.30 12.21
CA THR A 176 -14.47 12.96 11.01
C THR A 176 -14.04 11.94 9.95
N LEU A 177 -13.35 10.86 10.33
CA LEU A 177 -12.96 9.76 9.45
C LEU A 177 -14.17 9.11 8.77
N ARG A 178 -15.21 8.80 9.55
CA ARG A 178 -16.43 8.19 9.03
C ARG A 178 -17.11 9.09 7.99
N ASP A 179 -17.25 10.38 8.29
CA ASP A 179 -17.91 11.33 7.41
C ASP A 179 -17.05 11.60 6.15
N PHE A 180 -15.72 11.63 6.28
CA PHE A 180 -14.78 11.72 5.17
C PHE A 180 -14.86 10.52 4.21
N MET A 181 -14.93 9.30 4.75
CA MET A 181 -15.04 8.10 3.92
C MET A 181 -16.41 7.97 3.24
N LYS A 182 -17.47 8.55 3.83
CA LYS A 182 -18.75 8.74 3.14
C LYS A 182 -18.60 9.71 1.95
N TYR A 183 -17.94 10.84 2.15
CA TYR A 183 -17.64 11.79 1.07
C TYR A 183 -16.82 11.14 -0.06
N ARG A 184 -15.78 10.35 0.27
CA ARG A 184 -15.02 9.59 -0.73
C ARG A 184 -15.94 8.73 -1.59
N LYS A 185 -16.82 7.94 -0.97
CA LYS A 185 -17.74 7.04 -1.67
C LYS A 185 -18.68 7.77 -2.62
N GLU A 186 -19.14 8.97 -2.24
CA GLU A 186 -20.17 9.72 -2.96
C GLU A 186 -19.60 10.69 -4.01
N SER A 187 -18.42 11.27 -3.75
CA SER A 187 -17.89 12.40 -4.53
C SER A 187 -16.60 12.12 -5.30
N ILE A 188 -15.69 11.30 -4.77
CA ILE A 188 -14.39 11.01 -5.40
C ILE A 188 -14.57 9.89 -6.42
N LYS A 189 -14.14 10.13 -7.67
CA LYS A 189 -14.31 9.18 -8.80
C LYS A 189 -12.99 8.53 -9.21
N GLU A 190 -11.89 9.12 -8.81
CA GLU A 190 -10.53 8.68 -9.05
C GLU A 190 -10.31 7.33 -8.36
N ARG A 191 -9.74 6.38 -9.12
CA ARG A 191 -9.38 5.07 -8.56
C ARG A 191 -8.07 5.20 -7.83
N CYS A 192 -8.12 5.03 -6.52
CA CYS A 192 -6.97 5.07 -5.63
C CYS A 192 -7.12 3.98 -4.58
N ASP A 193 -5.99 3.40 -4.15
CA ASP A 193 -5.97 2.37 -3.11
C ASP A 193 -6.35 2.95 -1.76
N ALA A 194 -5.76 4.12 -1.44
CA ALA A 194 -5.98 4.86 -0.22
C ALA A 194 -6.29 6.34 -0.49
N VAL A 195 -7.17 6.94 0.32
CA VAL A 195 -7.45 8.38 0.30
C VAL A 195 -7.30 8.94 1.70
N HIS A 196 -6.46 9.96 1.87
CA HIS A 196 -6.20 10.58 3.16
C HIS A 196 -6.58 12.06 3.17
N LEU A 197 -7.27 12.48 4.23
CA LEU A 197 -7.53 13.88 4.53
C LEU A 197 -6.36 14.47 5.32
N PHE A 198 -5.88 15.62 4.90
CA PHE A 198 -5.06 16.50 5.72
C PHE A 198 -5.89 17.67 6.20
N SER A 199 -5.93 17.83 7.52
CA SER A 199 -6.70 18.90 8.16
C SER A 199 -5.81 19.85 8.92
N GLY A 200 -6.05 21.16 8.75
CA GLY A 200 -5.42 22.20 9.56
C GLY A 200 -5.87 22.21 11.03
N ARG A 201 -6.90 21.42 11.38
CA ARG A 201 -7.43 21.31 12.73
C ARG A 201 -6.69 20.30 13.58
N THR A 202 -6.65 20.60 14.88
CA THR A 202 -6.11 19.71 15.91
C THR A 202 -7.23 18.86 16.50
N PHE A 203 -7.03 17.54 16.59
CA PHE A 203 -8.02 16.63 17.17
C PHE A 203 -7.84 16.54 18.69
N LEU A 204 -8.93 16.47 19.48
CA LEU A 204 -8.86 16.29 20.93
C LEU A 204 -8.72 14.80 21.29
N SER A 205 -7.79 14.12 20.64
CA SER A 205 -7.52 12.70 20.81
C SER A 205 -6.06 12.49 21.21
N SER A 206 -5.72 11.31 21.75
CA SER A 206 -4.32 10.97 22.04
C SER A 206 -3.46 10.77 20.78
N ARG A 207 -4.09 10.73 19.59
CA ARG A 207 -3.47 10.54 18.29
C ARG A 207 -3.73 11.72 17.36
N SER A 208 -2.78 12.00 16.48
CA SER A 208 -2.89 13.03 15.42
C SER A 208 -3.45 12.44 14.12
N GLU A 209 -3.84 11.17 14.14
CA GLU A 209 -4.28 10.40 13.00
C GLU A 209 -5.39 9.42 13.37
N ALA A 210 -6.27 9.11 12.42
CA ALA A 210 -7.22 8.01 12.52
C ALA A 210 -7.43 7.37 11.14
N ALA A 211 -7.32 6.06 11.05
CA ALA A 211 -7.55 5.31 9.82
C ALA A 211 -8.15 3.94 10.10
N TYR A 212 -8.91 3.40 9.14
CA TYR A 212 -9.49 2.07 9.31
C TYR A 212 -8.44 0.98 9.15
N ILE A 213 -8.38 0.06 10.12
CA ILE A 213 -7.39 -1.01 10.14
C ILE A 213 -7.72 -2.04 9.05
N GLY A 214 -6.71 -2.40 8.25
CA GLY A 214 -6.86 -3.33 7.13
C GLY A 214 -7.84 -2.85 6.05
N GLY A 215 -8.07 -1.53 5.98
CA GLY A 215 -9.03 -0.91 5.08
C GLY A 215 -8.56 -0.74 3.64
N ILE A 216 -7.26 -0.91 3.35
CA ILE A 216 -6.68 -0.72 2.01
C ILE A 216 -7.45 -1.49 0.93
N CYS A 217 -7.54 -0.93 -0.28
CA CYS A 217 -8.33 -1.44 -1.40
C CYS A 217 -9.87 -1.31 -1.25
N SER A 218 -10.39 -0.93 -0.08
CA SER A 218 -11.82 -0.70 0.11
C SER A 218 -12.20 0.76 -0.20
N ILE A 219 -13.29 0.95 -0.95
CA ILE A 219 -13.84 2.30 -1.18
C ILE A 219 -14.38 2.96 0.10
N THR A 220 -14.90 2.17 1.04
CA THR A 220 -15.50 2.68 2.29
C THR A 220 -14.53 2.70 3.45
N ARG A 221 -13.41 1.97 3.37
CA ARG A 221 -12.45 1.85 4.48
C ARG A 221 -10.99 2.18 4.13
N GLY A 222 -10.61 2.29 2.86
CA GLY A 222 -9.21 2.51 2.46
C GLY A 222 -8.77 3.95 2.62
N GLY A 223 -8.73 4.47 3.84
CA GLY A 223 -8.34 5.84 4.05
C GLY A 223 -8.15 6.19 5.51
N GLY A 224 -7.73 7.44 5.71
CA GLY A 224 -7.45 8.00 7.00
C GLY A 224 -7.58 9.51 7.02
N ILE A 225 -7.49 10.09 8.20
CA ILE A 225 -7.37 11.52 8.41
C ILE A 225 -6.09 11.79 9.21
N ASN A 226 -5.43 12.90 8.92
CA ASN A 226 -4.21 13.32 9.62
C ASN A 226 -4.30 14.81 9.91
N GLU A 227 -3.92 15.16 11.14
CA GLU A 227 -3.73 16.52 11.61
C GLU A 227 -2.47 17.14 10.97
N PHE A 228 -2.53 18.44 10.71
CA PHE A 228 -1.42 19.23 10.22
C PHE A 228 -0.35 19.45 11.29
N GLY A 229 0.92 19.41 10.87
CA GLY A 229 2.06 19.74 11.70
C GLY A 229 3.26 20.12 10.85
N SER A 230 4.47 19.94 11.36
CA SER A 230 5.68 20.02 10.53
C SER A 230 5.65 18.98 9.40
N VAL A 231 6.36 19.23 8.30
CA VAL A 231 6.48 18.25 7.19
C VAL A 231 6.94 16.88 7.70
N GLY A 232 7.89 16.87 8.64
CA GLY A 232 8.39 15.63 9.25
C GLY A 232 7.32 14.90 10.07
N SER A 233 6.56 15.61 10.92
CA SER A 233 5.50 15.00 11.72
C SER A 233 4.35 14.49 10.86
N MET A 234 3.96 15.22 9.81
CA MET A 234 2.93 14.78 8.86
C MET A 234 3.33 13.54 8.08
N ALA A 235 4.62 13.40 7.72
CA ALA A 235 5.11 12.19 7.10
C ALA A 235 4.97 10.97 8.04
N ILE A 236 5.18 11.16 9.35
CA ILE A 236 5.01 10.09 10.34
C ILE A 236 3.54 9.75 10.56
N THR A 237 2.67 10.74 10.73
CA THR A 237 1.22 10.50 10.91
C THR A 237 0.61 9.84 9.68
N LEU A 238 1.02 10.23 8.48
CA LEU A 238 0.65 9.54 7.25
C LEU A 238 1.16 8.09 7.23
N CYS A 239 2.41 7.84 7.65
CA CYS A 239 2.94 6.48 7.71
C CYS A 239 2.20 5.61 8.74
N GLN A 240 1.79 6.19 9.88
CA GLN A 240 0.97 5.52 10.90
C GLN A 240 -0.42 5.17 10.36
N SER A 241 -1.11 6.14 9.75
CA SER A 241 -2.45 5.94 9.21
C SER A 241 -2.46 4.97 8.02
N LEU A 242 -1.48 5.05 7.12
CA LEU A 242 -1.29 4.03 6.07
C LEU A 242 -0.90 2.67 6.65
N GLY A 243 -0.09 2.65 7.70
CA GLY A 243 0.24 1.46 8.49
C GLY A 243 -1.02 0.75 8.97
N GLN A 244 -1.96 1.48 9.55
CA GLN A 244 -3.27 0.96 9.93
C GLN A 244 -4.02 0.41 8.71
N ASN A 245 -4.13 1.17 7.60
CA ASN A 245 -4.81 0.69 6.40
C ASN A 245 -4.24 -0.62 5.84
N ILE A 246 -2.93 -0.86 5.95
CA ILE A 246 -2.27 -2.11 5.53
C ILE A 246 -2.23 -3.20 6.61
N GLY A 247 -3.01 -3.05 7.68
CA GLY A 247 -3.23 -4.07 8.70
C GLY A 247 -2.18 -4.10 9.82
N ILE A 248 -1.42 -3.01 10.00
CA ILE A 248 -0.51 -2.85 11.12
C ILE A 248 -1.25 -2.13 12.25
N GLU A 249 -1.39 -2.80 13.38
CA GLU A 249 -2.02 -2.27 14.58
C GLU A 249 -0.99 -1.76 15.59
N THR A 250 -1.40 -0.76 16.37
CA THR A 250 -0.66 -0.30 17.54
C THR A 250 -0.61 -1.43 18.58
N VAL A 251 0.58 -1.94 18.89
CA VAL A 251 0.71 -3.04 19.86
C VAL A 251 0.81 -2.46 21.27
N PHE A 252 -0.22 -2.65 22.09
CA PHE A 252 -0.12 -2.42 23.53
C PHE A 252 0.74 -3.53 24.15
N VAL A 253 1.91 -3.12 24.64
CA VAL A 253 2.93 -3.90 25.35
C VAL A 253 2.30 -4.87 26.37
N SER A 254 1.94 -6.08 25.93
CA SER A 254 1.40 -7.11 26.84
C SER A 254 1.88 -8.53 26.52
N LEU A 255 2.70 -8.70 25.48
CA LEU A 255 3.55 -9.88 25.30
C LEU A 255 4.98 -9.37 25.07
N GLY A 256 5.86 -9.63 26.02
CA GLY A 256 7.20 -9.01 26.18
C GLY A 256 8.24 -9.23 25.08
N ASP A 257 7.84 -9.49 23.83
CA ASP A 257 8.73 -9.81 22.70
C ASP A 257 8.80 -8.74 21.60
N CYS A 258 7.88 -7.76 21.57
CA CYS A 258 7.94 -6.67 20.59
C CYS A 258 8.80 -5.53 21.11
N ARG A 259 10.07 -5.45 20.67
CA ARG A 259 10.96 -4.33 20.95
C ARG A 259 11.23 -3.51 19.71
N CYS A 260 11.11 -2.18 19.83
CA CYS A 260 11.56 -1.27 18.80
C CYS A 260 13.09 -1.38 18.64
N PRO A 261 13.62 -1.49 17.41
CA PRO A 261 15.06 -1.50 17.18
C PRO A 261 15.73 -0.17 17.56
N ASP A 262 14.99 0.94 17.54
CA ASP A 262 15.48 2.27 17.91
C ASP A 262 14.85 2.73 19.22
N LEU A 263 15.62 2.66 20.31
CA LEU A 263 15.17 3.07 21.65
C LEU A 263 15.12 4.58 21.83
N TRP A 264 15.75 5.37 20.94
CA TRP A 264 15.86 6.83 21.09
C TRP A 264 14.82 7.56 20.26
N LEU A 265 14.63 7.12 19.01
CA LEU A 265 13.63 7.71 18.11
C LEU A 265 12.25 7.03 18.24
N GLY A 266 12.19 5.83 18.83
CA GLY A 266 10.98 5.02 18.87
C GLY A 266 10.62 4.43 17.51
N CYS A 267 9.46 3.81 17.45
CA CYS A 267 8.94 3.16 16.23
C CYS A 267 7.74 3.90 15.65
N ILE A 268 7.55 3.79 14.33
CA ILE A 268 6.48 4.51 13.61
C ILE A 268 5.10 4.24 14.23
N MET A 269 4.80 3.00 14.62
CA MET A 269 3.49 2.65 15.19
C MET A 269 3.37 2.91 16.70
N GLU A 270 4.34 3.56 17.33
CA GLU A 270 4.26 4.03 18.72
C GLU A 270 3.76 5.49 18.74
N ASP A 271 3.37 5.99 19.91
CA ASP A 271 2.89 7.36 20.03
C ASP A 271 3.99 8.37 19.67
N THR A 272 3.66 9.30 18.77
CA THR A 272 4.63 10.26 18.21
C THR A 272 5.01 11.31 19.26
N GLY A 273 6.25 11.25 19.76
CA GLY A 273 6.81 12.26 20.65
C GLY A 273 7.53 13.39 19.90
N PHE A 274 8.41 14.12 20.61
CA PHE A 274 9.26 15.15 20.00
C PHE A 274 10.25 14.57 18.97
N ASN A 275 10.68 13.32 19.16
CA ASN A 275 11.56 12.63 18.23
C ASN A 275 10.73 11.94 17.14
N LEU A 276 11.11 12.17 15.88
CA LEU A 276 10.42 11.56 14.74
C LEU A 276 10.95 10.14 14.47
N PRO A 277 10.13 9.09 14.68
CA PRO A 277 10.54 7.71 14.42
C PRO A 277 10.74 7.48 12.93
N ARG A 278 11.70 6.62 12.56
CA ARG A 278 11.99 6.31 11.15
C ARG A 278 11.78 4.85 10.79
N LYS A 279 11.47 4.03 11.79
CA LYS A 279 11.47 2.56 11.64
C LYS A 279 10.20 1.92 12.18
N PHE A 280 9.65 0.98 11.43
CA PHE A 280 8.69 0.00 11.93
C PHE A 280 9.38 -1.00 12.86
N SER A 281 8.63 -1.48 13.85
CA SER A 281 9.06 -2.57 14.71
C SER A 281 9.03 -3.91 13.94
N ARG A 282 9.70 -4.94 14.46
CA ARG A 282 9.61 -6.29 13.89
C ARG A 282 8.18 -6.84 13.90
N CYS A 283 7.40 -6.51 14.93
CA CYS A 283 6.01 -6.94 15.05
C CYS A 283 5.11 -6.24 14.04
N SER A 284 5.38 -4.98 13.73
CA SER A 284 4.68 -4.25 12.68
C SER A 284 4.90 -4.91 11.32
N ILE A 285 6.13 -5.30 11.02
CA ILE A 285 6.46 -6.02 9.79
C ILE A 285 5.76 -7.38 9.74
N ASP A 286 5.80 -8.16 10.82
CA ASP A 286 5.13 -9.47 10.89
C ASP A 286 3.60 -9.36 10.71
N GLN A 287 2.96 -8.33 11.28
CA GLN A 287 1.54 -8.06 11.07
C GLN A 287 1.23 -7.75 9.61
N TYR A 288 2.00 -6.87 8.97
CA TYR A 288 1.84 -6.57 7.55
C TYR A 288 1.98 -7.82 6.68
N LEU A 289 2.98 -8.65 6.96
CA LEU A 289 3.19 -9.91 6.23
C LEU A 289 2.02 -10.88 6.41
N ARG A 290 1.49 -11.01 7.64
CA ARG A 290 0.30 -11.81 7.93
C ARG A 290 -0.94 -11.27 7.19
N PHE A 291 -1.12 -9.95 7.15
CA PHE A 291 -2.21 -9.31 6.41
C PHE A 291 -2.18 -9.69 4.92
N LEU A 292 -1.01 -9.61 4.28
CA LEU A 292 -0.86 -9.99 2.87
C LEU A 292 -1.07 -11.50 2.64
N GLN A 293 -0.53 -12.36 3.52
CA GLN A 293 -0.70 -13.82 3.43
C GLN A 293 -2.15 -14.25 3.59
N GLN A 294 -2.93 -13.51 4.38
CA GLN A 294 -4.36 -13.74 4.52
C GLN A 294 -5.16 -13.31 3.29
N GLY A 295 -4.55 -12.68 2.28
CA GLY A 295 -5.18 -12.19 1.06
C GLY A 295 -5.58 -10.71 1.12
N GLY A 296 -5.10 -9.96 2.11
CA GLY A 296 -5.27 -8.52 2.16
C GLY A 296 -4.37 -7.78 1.18
N GLY A 297 -4.79 -6.61 0.70
CA GLY A 297 -3.95 -5.72 -0.10
C GLY A 297 -3.78 -6.13 -1.57
N SER A 298 -4.75 -6.82 -2.18
CA SER A 298 -4.68 -7.23 -3.61
C SER A 298 -4.42 -6.06 -4.56
N CYS A 299 -4.94 -4.86 -4.28
CA CYS A 299 -4.68 -3.66 -5.09
C CYS A 299 -3.23 -3.14 -5.00
N LEU A 300 -2.40 -3.66 -4.11
CA LEU A 300 -1.05 -3.12 -3.90
C LEU A 300 -0.01 -3.65 -4.88
N PHE A 301 -0.39 -4.53 -5.80
CA PHE A 301 0.54 -5.21 -6.71
C PHE A 301 0.57 -4.58 -8.11
N ASN A 302 -0.31 -3.62 -8.40
CA ASN A 302 -0.22 -2.85 -9.64
C ASN A 302 0.77 -1.71 -9.52
N LYS A 303 1.72 -1.70 -10.45
CA LYS A 303 2.63 -0.58 -10.62
C LYS A 303 1.90 0.59 -11.31
N PRO A 304 1.82 1.77 -10.69
CA PRO A 304 1.18 2.95 -11.29
C PRO A 304 1.87 3.38 -12.58
N THR A 305 1.08 3.94 -13.51
CA THR A 305 1.56 4.44 -14.81
C THR A 305 1.45 5.96 -14.97
N LYS A 306 0.74 6.63 -14.06
CA LYS A 306 0.55 8.08 -14.05
C LYS A 306 1.07 8.65 -12.75
N LEU A 307 2.09 9.49 -12.85
CA LEU A 307 2.62 10.28 -11.74
C LEU A 307 2.21 11.75 -11.92
N LEU A 308 2.09 12.49 -10.81
CA LEU A 308 1.83 13.93 -10.84
C LEU A 308 3.10 14.74 -11.17
N ASP A 309 4.27 14.16 -10.91
CA ASP A 309 5.57 14.79 -11.13
C ASP A 309 6.00 14.72 -12.61
N PRO A 310 6.91 15.61 -13.06
CA PRO A 310 7.53 15.50 -14.37
C PRO A 310 8.31 14.20 -14.55
N SER A 311 8.39 13.71 -15.79
CA SER A 311 9.09 12.46 -16.12
C SER A 311 10.57 12.48 -15.71
N GLU A 312 11.01 11.48 -14.94
CA GLU A 312 12.38 11.36 -14.44
C GLU A 312 12.95 9.94 -14.65
N CYS A 313 13.87 9.83 -15.61
CA CYS A 313 14.55 8.58 -15.90
C CYS A 313 15.37 8.06 -14.72
N GLY A 314 15.01 6.87 -14.22
CA GLY A 314 15.69 6.17 -13.12
C GLY A 314 14.91 6.15 -11.81
N ASN A 315 13.68 6.66 -11.79
CA ASN A 315 12.77 6.56 -10.65
C ASN A 315 12.10 5.17 -10.57
N GLY A 316 12.21 4.38 -11.64
CA GLY A 316 11.70 3.03 -11.78
C GLY A 316 10.26 2.99 -12.25
N PHE A 317 9.72 4.05 -12.86
CA PHE A 317 8.39 4.12 -13.48
C PHE A 317 8.54 4.43 -14.95
N VAL A 318 7.76 3.75 -15.81
CA VAL A 318 7.82 4.04 -17.26
C VAL A 318 6.86 5.18 -17.54
N GLU A 319 7.42 6.36 -17.79
CA GLU A 319 6.68 7.61 -17.98
C GLU A 319 6.63 8.03 -19.46
N LEU A 320 5.90 9.12 -19.75
CA LEU A 320 5.77 9.62 -21.11
C LEU A 320 7.15 10.03 -21.67
N GLY A 321 7.59 9.36 -22.73
CA GLY A 321 8.90 9.59 -23.36
C GLY A 321 9.94 8.51 -23.03
N GLU A 322 9.63 7.57 -22.15
CA GLU A 322 10.50 6.46 -21.78
C GLU A 322 9.97 5.13 -22.33
N GLU A 323 10.86 4.25 -22.79
CA GLU A 323 10.50 2.88 -23.21
C GLU A 323 10.69 1.86 -22.10
N CYS A 324 11.56 2.18 -21.14
CA CYS A 324 11.89 1.33 -20.01
C CYS A 324 12.41 2.17 -18.85
N ASP A 325 12.16 1.73 -17.63
CA ASP A 325 12.85 2.24 -16.44
C ASP A 325 13.11 1.08 -15.46
N CYS A 326 14.40 0.80 -15.28
CA CYS A 326 14.90 -0.24 -14.38
C CYS A 326 15.13 0.26 -12.94
N GLY A 327 14.89 1.53 -12.66
CA GLY A 327 15.09 2.17 -11.37
C GLY A 327 16.46 2.82 -11.23
N SER A 328 16.91 2.97 -9.98
CA SER A 328 18.21 3.54 -9.67
C SER A 328 19.33 2.71 -10.31
N LEU A 329 20.55 3.26 -10.41
CA LEU A 329 21.70 2.51 -10.92
C LEU A 329 21.93 1.19 -10.16
N VAL A 330 21.60 1.14 -8.87
CA VAL A 330 21.70 -0.06 -8.04
C VAL A 330 20.61 -1.08 -8.38
N ASP A 331 19.35 -0.62 -8.49
CA ASP A 331 18.21 -1.48 -8.85
C ASP A 331 18.40 -2.08 -10.26
N CYS A 332 18.82 -1.23 -11.20
CA CYS A 332 19.02 -1.61 -12.59
C CYS A 332 20.13 -2.67 -12.75
N ALA A 333 21.19 -2.58 -11.93
CA ALA A 333 22.26 -3.58 -11.92
C ALA A 333 21.76 -4.97 -11.47
N GLN A 334 20.72 -5.03 -10.63
CA GLN A 334 20.11 -6.30 -10.22
C GLN A 334 19.18 -6.86 -11.31
N SER A 335 18.41 -5.98 -11.98
CA SER A 335 17.43 -6.38 -12.99
C SER A 335 17.23 -5.26 -14.03
N GLY A 336 17.54 -5.55 -15.29
CA GLY A 336 17.26 -4.68 -16.43
C GLY A 336 18.43 -3.93 -17.05
N ALA A 337 19.62 -3.89 -16.42
CA ALA A 337 20.80 -3.18 -16.96
C ALA A 337 21.23 -3.61 -18.36
N ASN A 338 21.05 -4.90 -18.70
CA ASN A 338 21.39 -5.41 -20.03
C ASN A 338 20.35 -5.03 -21.10
N CYS A 339 19.14 -4.68 -20.68
CA CYS A 339 17.99 -4.50 -21.54
C CYS A 339 17.61 -3.03 -21.72
N CYS A 340 17.95 -2.16 -20.76
CA CYS A 340 17.56 -0.76 -20.70
C CYS A 340 18.77 0.15 -20.51
N LYS A 341 18.90 1.18 -21.35
CA LYS A 341 19.98 2.16 -21.29
C LYS A 341 19.44 3.55 -21.53
N LYS A 342 19.65 4.46 -20.56
CA LYS A 342 19.11 5.83 -20.59
C LYS A 342 17.60 5.87 -20.87
N CYS A 343 16.85 4.99 -20.19
CA CYS A 343 15.40 4.80 -20.34
C CYS A 343 14.92 4.47 -21.77
N THR A 344 15.80 3.89 -22.58
CA THR A 344 15.52 3.36 -23.91
C THR A 344 15.90 1.88 -23.97
N LEU A 345 15.11 1.07 -24.67
CA LEU A 345 15.40 -0.35 -24.82
C LEU A 345 16.65 -0.56 -25.69
N THR A 346 17.43 -1.58 -25.34
CA THR A 346 18.58 -2.01 -26.14
C THR A 346 18.15 -2.81 -27.37
N HIS A 347 19.07 -3.02 -28.31
CA HIS A 347 18.77 -3.77 -29.54
C HIS A 347 18.28 -5.20 -29.23
N ASN A 348 17.14 -5.59 -29.83
CA ASN A 348 16.42 -6.85 -29.59
C ASN A 348 15.78 -7.02 -28.20
N ALA A 349 15.78 -6.00 -27.34
CA ALA A 349 15.03 -6.05 -26.08
C ALA A 349 13.56 -5.70 -26.31
N MET A 350 12.66 -6.53 -25.78
CA MET A 350 11.21 -6.29 -25.75
C MET A 350 10.73 -5.84 -24.35
N CYS A 351 11.55 -6.08 -23.32
CA CYS A 351 11.28 -5.67 -21.96
C CYS A 351 12.60 -5.41 -21.21
N SER A 352 12.53 -4.67 -20.11
CA SER A 352 13.66 -4.38 -19.23
C SER A 352 13.61 -5.18 -17.92
N ASN A 353 12.52 -4.99 -17.17
CA ASN A 353 12.26 -5.58 -15.87
C ASN A 353 10.80 -6.05 -15.79
N GLY A 354 10.44 -6.71 -14.68
CA GLY A 354 9.10 -7.22 -14.42
C GLY A 354 9.05 -8.75 -14.30
N LEU A 355 8.01 -9.27 -13.64
CA LEU A 355 7.86 -10.70 -13.35
C LEU A 355 7.67 -11.56 -14.61
N CYS A 356 7.17 -10.95 -15.69
CA CYS A 356 6.98 -11.58 -17.00
C CYS A 356 8.11 -11.24 -17.99
N CYS A 357 9.24 -10.69 -17.54
CA CYS A 357 10.42 -10.46 -18.38
C CYS A 357 11.54 -11.45 -18.06
N ARG A 358 12.04 -12.16 -19.09
CA ARG A 358 13.19 -13.07 -18.99
C ARG A 358 14.13 -12.83 -20.16
N ASP A 359 15.41 -12.60 -19.88
CA ASP A 359 16.44 -12.36 -20.90
C ASP A 359 16.05 -11.27 -21.94
N CYS A 360 15.52 -10.16 -21.44
CA CYS A 360 14.99 -9.03 -22.23
C CYS A 360 13.82 -9.40 -23.17
N LYS A 361 13.19 -10.55 -23.00
CA LYS A 361 12.01 -11.01 -23.76
C LYS A 361 10.81 -11.20 -22.86
N VAL A 362 9.63 -10.91 -23.40
CA VAL A 362 8.37 -11.15 -22.72
C VAL A 362 8.14 -12.66 -22.60
N SER A 363 7.70 -13.09 -21.41
CA SER A 363 7.38 -14.49 -21.12
C SER A 363 6.12 -14.90 -21.88
N LEU A 364 6.08 -16.16 -22.33
CA LEU A 364 4.93 -16.70 -23.06
C LEU A 364 3.65 -16.65 -22.22
N ARG A 365 2.51 -16.61 -22.93
CA ARG A 365 1.19 -16.71 -22.31
C ARG A 365 1.09 -17.98 -21.46
N GLY A 366 0.47 -17.87 -20.28
CA GLY A 366 0.26 -19.00 -19.37
C GLY A 366 1.40 -19.24 -18.38
N VAL A 367 2.57 -18.62 -18.55
CA VAL A 367 3.65 -18.70 -17.57
C VAL A 367 3.21 -18.05 -16.26
N ARG A 368 3.14 -18.81 -15.17
CA ARG A 368 2.76 -18.27 -13.85
C ARG A 368 3.77 -17.23 -13.37
N CYS A 369 3.29 -16.03 -13.06
CA CYS A 369 4.11 -14.93 -12.54
C CYS A 369 3.90 -14.68 -11.04
N ARG A 370 2.71 -15.02 -10.52
CA ARG A 370 2.41 -14.95 -9.09
C ARG A 370 1.61 -16.19 -8.66
N ASP A 371 1.95 -16.74 -7.49
CA ASP A 371 1.20 -17.84 -6.88
C ASP A 371 0.07 -17.30 -6.00
N ALA A 372 -1.01 -18.08 -5.88
CA ALA A 372 -2.11 -17.78 -4.97
C ALA A 372 -1.66 -17.94 -3.50
N VAL A 373 -2.02 -16.97 -2.65
CA VAL A 373 -1.58 -16.93 -1.25
C VAL A 373 -2.48 -17.76 -0.33
N ASN A 374 -3.74 -17.97 -0.73
CA ASN A 374 -4.74 -18.75 -0.01
C ASN A 374 -5.86 -19.23 -0.97
N ASP A 375 -6.84 -19.96 -0.43
CA ASP A 375 -7.98 -20.51 -1.18
C ASP A 375 -8.87 -19.46 -1.87
N CYS A 376 -8.84 -18.21 -1.41
CA CYS A 376 -9.63 -17.11 -1.92
C CYS A 376 -8.90 -16.27 -2.97
N ASP A 377 -7.61 -16.50 -3.16
CA ASP A 377 -6.77 -15.81 -4.12
C ASP A 377 -6.71 -16.57 -5.46
N ILE A 378 -6.36 -15.88 -6.54
CA ILE A 378 -6.22 -16.45 -7.88
C ILE A 378 -4.76 -16.30 -8.30
N ALA A 379 -4.14 -17.35 -8.85
CA ALA A 379 -2.78 -17.25 -9.37
C ALA A 379 -2.77 -16.56 -10.75
N GLU A 380 -1.90 -15.58 -10.95
CA GLU A 380 -1.78 -14.87 -12.23
C GLU A 380 -0.73 -15.48 -13.14
N THR A 381 -1.06 -15.46 -14.43
CA THR A 381 -0.22 -15.92 -15.51
C THR A 381 0.08 -14.77 -16.47
N CYS A 382 1.29 -14.77 -17.02
CA CYS A 382 1.71 -13.81 -18.02
C CYS A 382 0.78 -13.87 -19.24
N THR A 383 0.46 -12.71 -19.79
CA THR A 383 -0.43 -12.56 -20.95
C THR A 383 0.27 -12.87 -22.27
N GLY A 384 1.60 -12.78 -22.31
CA GLY A 384 2.42 -12.97 -23.52
C GLY A 384 2.83 -11.68 -24.22
N ASP A 385 2.27 -10.54 -23.83
CA ASP A 385 2.46 -9.23 -24.45
C ASP A 385 2.93 -8.12 -23.49
N SER A 386 3.01 -8.43 -22.18
CA SER A 386 3.45 -7.50 -21.13
C SER A 386 4.61 -8.05 -20.32
N SER A 387 5.53 -7.17 -19.93
CA SER A 387 6.63 -7.48 -19.01
C SER A 387 6.19 -7.56 -17.54
N GLN A 388 5.05 -6.95 -17.21
CA GLN A 388 4.46 -6.96 -15.87
C GLN A 388 3.51 -8.14 -15.71
N CYS A 389 3.43 -8.67 -14.49
CA CYS A 389 2.37 -9.61 -14.13
C CYS A 389 1.02 -8.85 -14.17
N PRO A 390 -0.08 -9.49 -14.59
CA PRO A 390 -1.40 -8.88 -14.51
C PRO A 390 -1.76 -8.41 -13.09
N HIS A 391 -2.78 -7.56 -12.99
CA HIS A 391 -3.31 -7.10 -11.71
C HIS A 391 -3.65 -8.29 -10.80
N ASN A 392 -3.24 -8.19 -9.54
CA ASN A 392 -3.57 -9.18 -8.53
C ASN A 392 -5.08 -9.14 -8.26
N VAL A 393 -5.75 -10.23 -8.59
CA VAL A 393 -7.19 -10.39 -8.43
C VAL A 393 -7.48 -11.60 -7.55
N HIS A 394 -8.58 -11.51 -6.81
CA HIS A 394 -9.03 -12.60 -5.95
C HIS A 394 -10.40 -13.10 -6.37
N LYS A 395 -10.81 -14.24 -5.83
CA LYS A 395 -12.14 -14.82 -6.08
C LYS A 395 -13.22 -13.84 -5.62
N LEU A 396 -14.33 -13.82 -6.35
CA LEU A 396 -15.51 -13.03 -5.97
C LEU A 396 -15.99 -13.43 -4.56
N ASP A 397 -16.63 -12.49 -3.88
CA ASP A 397 -17.16 -12.74 -2.54
C ASP A 397 -18.23 -13.85 -2.56
N GLY A 398 -18.17 -14.74 -1.57
CA GLY A 398 -19.07 -15.89 -1.43
C GLY A 398 -18.53 -17.22 -1.93
N TYR A 399 -17.36 -17.27 -2.59
CA TYR A 399 -16.68 -18.54 -2.84
C TYR A 399 -16.37 -19.27 -1.52
N SER A 400 -16.40 -20.60 -1.52
CA SER A 400 -16.09 -21.40 -0.31
C SER A 400 -14.58 -21.55 -0.13
N CYS A 401 -14.12 -21.56 1.11
CA CYS A 401 -12.72 -21.74 1.50
C CYS A 401 -12.62 -22.59 2.77
N ASP A 402 -11.41 -23.01 3.16
CA ASP A 402 -11.15 -23.82 4.36
C ASP A 402 -12.01 -25.10 4.39
N ALA A 403 -11.92 -25.88 3.30
CA ALA A 403 -12.72 -27.08 3.06
C ALA A 403 -14.25 -26.89 3.20
N GLY A 404 -14.75 -25.68 2.90
CA GLY A 404 -16.17 -25.35 2.95
C GLY A 404 -16.66 -24.82 4.30
N GLN A 405 -15.79 -24.67 5.30
CA GLN A 405 -16.12 -24.08 6.60
C GLN A 405 -16.19 -22.55 6.54
N GLY A 406 -15.48 -21.94 5.59
CA GLY A 406 -15.39 -20.50 5.41
C GLY A 406 -15.93 -19.99 4.09
N ARG A 407 -15.99 -18.67 3.98
CA ARG A 407 -16.32 -17.96 2.76
C ARG A 407 -15.28 -16.88 2.46
N CYS A 408 -15.01 -16.69 1.17
CA CYS A 408 -14.16 -15.62 0.70
C CYS A 408 -14.90 -14.29 0.78
N TYR A 409 -14.26 -13.30 1.39
CA TYR A 409 -14.77 -11.94 1.47
C TYR A 409 -13.59 -10.96 1.43
N GLY A 410 -13.52 -10.15 0.37
CA GLY A 410 -12.41 -9.22 0.12
C GLY A 410 -11.05 -9.93 0.06
N GLY A 411 -10.99 -11.08 -0.64
CA GLY A 411 -9.76 -11.85 -0.85
C GLY A 411 -9.33 -12.71 0.35
N ARG A 412 -10.05 -12.63 1.48
CA ARG A 412 -9.71 -13.33 2.72
C ARG A 412 -10.73 -14.40 3.05
N CYS A 413 -10.27 -15.52 3.62
CA CYS A 413 -11.17 -16.58 4.09
C CYS A 413 -11.71 -16.24 5.49
N LYS A 414 -13.04 -16.08 5.61
CA LYS A 414 -13.71 -15.72 6.86
C LYS A 414 -14.34 -16.93 7.53
N THR A 415 -13.93 -17.19 8.77
CA THR A 415 -14.53 -18.19 9.68
C THR A 415 -14.57 -17.67 11.11
N ARG A 416 -15.59 -18.07 11.89
CA ARG A 416 -15.66 -17.77 13.33
C ARG A 416 -14.44 -18.32 14.08
N ASP A 417 -13.96 -19.51 13.68
CA ASP A 417 -12.78 -20.13 14.29
C ASP A 417 -11.51 -19.33 14.03
N ALA A 418 -11.26 -18.89 12.79
CA ALA A 418 -10.10 -18.06 12.48
C ALA A 418 -10.16 -16.72 13.23
N GLN A 419 -11.34 -16.11 13.35
CA GLN A 419 -11.52 -14.88 14.12
C GLN A 419 -11.20 -15.09 15.60
N CYS A 420 -11.75 -16.12 16.24
CA CYS A 420 -11.43 -16.45 17.64
C CYS A 420 -9.95 -16.76 17.86
N ARG A 421 -9.30 -17.50 16.93
CA ARG A 421 -7.87 -17.84 17.02
C ARG A 421 -6.99 -16.59 16.87
N SER A 422 -7.36 -15.70 15.95
CA SER A 422 -6.65 -14.45 15.71
C SER A 422 -6.75 -13.52 16.92
N LEU A 423 -7.96 -13.32 17.43
CA LEU A 423 -8.23 -12.34 18.49
C LEU A 423 -7.83 -12.84 19.89
N TRP A 424 -8.12 -14.10 20.19
CA TRP A 424 -7.99 -14.65 21.55
C TRP A 424 -7.03 -15.84 21.66
N GLY A 425 -6.66 -16.48 20.53
CA GLY A 425 -5.85 -17.70 20.53
C GLY A 425 -6.65 -18.99 20.75
N TYR A 426 -7.98 -18.94 20.73
CA TYR A 426 -8.86 -20.08 21.00
C TYR A 426 -9.82 -20.35 19.83
N ASN A 427 -10.52 -21.49 19.85
CA ASN A 427 -11.53 -21.83 18.84
C ASN A 427 -12.88 -21.18 19.16
N SER A 428 -13.73 -21.11 18.14
CA SER A 428 -15.12 -20.66 18.28
C SER A 428 -15.92 -21.61 19.16
N ALA A 429 -16.92 -21.05 19.84
CA ALA A 429 -17.86 -21.80 20.65
C ALA A 429 -18.86 -22.57 19.79
N ASP A 430 -19.51 -23.55 20.39
CA ASP A 430 -20.55 -24.34 19.73
C ASP A 430 -21.71 -23.45 19.27
N ARG A 431 -22.35 -23.83 18.16
CA ARG A 431 -23.52 -23.13 17.60
C ARG A 431 -24.61 -22.89 18.66
N PHE A 432 -24.80 -23.82 19.59
CA PHE A 432 -25.79 -23.69 20.66
C PHE A 432 -25.52 -22.49 21.58
N CYS A 433 -24.25 -22.11 21.79
CA CYS A 433 -23.90 -20.92 22.56
C CYS A 433 -24.47 -19.64 21.92
N TYR A 434 -24.35 -19.52 20.60
CA TYR A 434 -24.87 -18.38 19.83
C TYR A 434 -26.40 -18.33 19.89
N GLU A 435 -27.06 -19.45 19.64
CA GLU A 435 -28.52 -19.54 19.68
C GLU A 435 -29.07 -19.16 21.06
N LYS A 436 -28.37 -19.56 22.13
CA LYS A 436 -28.79 -19.26 23.50
C LYS A 436 -28.51 -17.83 23.92
N LEU A 437 -27.28 -17.33 23.76
CA LEU A 437 -26.88 -16.03 24.29
C LEU A 437 -27.30 -14.87 23.39
N ASN A 438 -27.10 -14.96 22.08
CA ASN A 438 -27.34 -13.84 21.17
C ASN A 438 -28.83 -13.51 21.03
N SER A 439 -29.71 -14.48 21.31
CA SER A 439 -31.16 -14.26 21.34
C SER A 439 -31.65 -13.54 22.60
N GLU A 440 -30.83 -13.41 23.65
CA GLU A 440 -31.23 -12.77 24.92
C GLU A 440 -31.23 -11.23 24.82
N GLY A 441 -30.38 -10.65 23.97
CA GLY A 441 -30.28 -9.18 23.84
C GLY A 441 -29.71 -8.53 25.09
N THR A 442 -28.58 -9.05 25.57
CA THR A 442 -27.88 -8.53 26.76
C THR A 442 -26.42 -8.26 26.42
N GLU A 443 -25.66 -7.67 27.35
CA GLU A 443 -24.20 -7.53 27.21
C GLU A 443 -23.51 -8.88 26.94
N LYS A 444 -24.12 -9.99 27.36
CA LYS A 444 -23.59 -11.35 27.17
C LYS A 444 -23.85 -11.96 25.79
N GLY A 445 -24.72 -11.34 25.00
CA GLY A 445 -25.10 -11.84 23.69
C GLY A 445 -26.18 -10.98 23.08
N ASN A 446 -25.87 -10.41 21.92
CA ASN A 446 -26.71 -9.42 21.24
C ASN A 446 -26.27 -9.23 19.78
N CYS A 447 -27.04 -8.43 19.04
CA CYS A 447 -26.78 -8.03 17.65
C CYS A 447 -26.45 -6.52 17.55
N GLY A 448 -25.74 -5.98 18.53
CA GLY A 448 -25.38 -4.56 18.60
C GLY A 448 -26.22 -3.78 19.61
N MET A 449 -25.95 -2.47 19.69
CA MET A 449 -26.74 -1.54 20.49
C MET A 449 -27.94 -1.01 19.69
N GLU A 450 -28.99 -0.66 20.41
CA GLU A 450 -30.13 0.05 19.84
C GLU A 450 -29.69 1.42 19.28
N PRO A 451 -30.30 1.94 18.18
CA PRO A 451 -29.95 3.26 17.64
C PRO A 451 -30.13 4.41 18.63
N SER A 452 -30.99 4.23 19.64
CA SER A 452 -31.23 5.14 20.75
C SER A 452 -30.06 5.17 21.77
N GLY A 453 -29.14 4.22 21.71
CA GLY A 453 -28.05 4.01 22.66
C GLY A 453 -28.49 3.41 24.00
N GLN A 454 -29.77 3.13 24.21
CA GLN A 454 -30.33 2.65 25.48
C GLN A 454 -30.64 1.15 25.45
N GLY A 455 -29.62 0.32 25.24
CA GLY A 455 -29.73 -1.13 25.43
C GLY A 455 -29.18 -1.96 24.29
N TRP A 456 -29.25 -3.28 24.47
CA TRP A 456 -28.72 -4.29 23.56
C TRP A 456 -29.85 -4.88 22.72
N LEU A 457 -29.62 -5.02 21.42
CA LEU A 457 -30.58 -5.61 20.50
C LEU A 457 -30.52 -7.15 20.58
N PRO A 458 -31.63 -7.85 20.87
CA PRO A 458 -31.69 -9.29 20.73
C PRO A 458 -31.58 -9.69 19.25
N CYS A 459 -30.77 -10.71 18.95
CA CYS A 459 -30.69 -11.23 17.61
C CYS A 459 -31.95 -12.02 17.22
N ASN A 460 -32.39 -11.86 15.97
CA ASN A 460 -33.35 -12.80 15.41
C ASN A 460 -32.75 -14.20 15.32
N LYS A 461 -33.60 -15.23 15.31
CA LYS A 461 -33.16 -16.64 15.18
C LYS A 461 -32.26 -16.91 13.98
N GLN A 462 -32.43 -16.18 12.88
CA GLN A 462 -31.61 -16.30 11.67
C GLN A 462 -30.25 -15.59 11.80
N ASP A 463 -30.18 -14.54 12.62
CA ASP A 463 -29.04 -13.64 12.77
C ASP A 463 -28.12 -14.01 13.94
N VAL A 464 -28.51 -14.99 14.78
CA VAL A 464 -27.75 -15.38 15.98
C VAL A 464 -26.28 -15.71 15.73
N LEU A 465 -25.92 -16.17 14.53
CA LEU A 465 -24.54 -16.48 14.12
C LEU A 465 -23.76 -15.27 13.58
N CYS A 466 -24.37 -14.09 13.52
CA CYS A 466 -23.78 -12.82 13.11
C CYS A 466 -23.74 -11.78 14.24
N GLY A 467 -24.20 -12.14 15.43
CA GLY A 467 -24.14 -11.30 16.63
C GLY A 467 -22.77 -11.33 17.31
N LEU A 468 -22.76 -11.25 18.64
CA LEU A 468 -21.55 -11.33 19.44
C LEU A 468 -20.78 -12.64 19.13
N LEU A 469 -19.48 -12.53 18.91
CA LEU A 469 -18.57 -13.64 18.71
C LEU A 469 -18.36 -14.38 20.02
N LEU A 470 -18.55 -15.70 19.98
CA LEU A 470 -18.37 -16.58 21.11
C LEU A 470 -17.25 -17.57 20.83
N CYS A 471 -16.30 -17.66 21.77
CA CYS A 471 -15.14 -18.53 21.75
C CYS A 471 -15.09 -19.41 23.00
N THR A 472 -14.20 -20.39 22.99
CA THR A 472 -13.98 -21.33 24.10
C THR A 472 -12.76 -20.95 24.94
N ASN A 473 -12.78 -21.26 26.24
CA ASN A 473 -11.61 -21.16 27.13
C ASN A 473 -10.91 -19.78 27.15
N LEU A 474 -11.66 -18.70 26.96
CA LEU A 474 -11.16 -17.33 27.09
C LEU A 474 -10.66 -17.08 28.52
N THR A 475 -9.35 -16.84 28.65
CA THR A 475 -8.66 -16.67 29.94
C THR A 475 -7.89 -15.34 30.06
N ALA A 476 -7.84 -14.51 29.01
CA ALA A 476 -6.98 -13.32 28.95
C ALA A 476 -7.54 -12.17 28.10
N ARG A 477 -6.81 -11.03 28.11
CA ARG A 477 -7.02 -9.85 27.26
C ARG A 477 -6.89 -10.20 25.76
N PRO A 478 -7.58 -9.49 24.86
CA PRO A 478 -7.46 -9.74 23.43
C PRO A 478 -6.03 -9.44 22.94
N ARG A 479 -5.62 -10.10 21.87
CA ARG A 479 -4.33 -9.83 21.19
C ARG A 479 -4.33 -8.48 20.47
N PHE A 480 -5.51 -8.01 20.10
CA PHE A 480 -5.77 -6.83 19.28
C PHE A 480 -6.91 -6.02 19.90
N GLY A 481 -6.78 -4.70 19.94
CA GLY A 481 -7.76 -3.79 20.55
C GLY A 481 -7.79 -3.80 22.08
N GLU A 482 -8.59 -2.89 22.63
CA GLU A 482 -8.85 -2.78 24.07
C GLU A 482 -10.12 -3.55 24.43
N LEU A 483 -10.06 -4.31 25.54
CA LEU A 483 -11.23 -4.98 26.08
C LEU A 483 -12.16 -3.97 26.77
N GLN A 484 -13.31 -3.71 26.17
CA GLN A 484 -14.36 -2.91 26.80
C GLN A 484 -15.34 -3.79 27.59
N GLY A 485 -15.68 -3.34 28.80
CA GLY A 485 -16.62 -4.05 29.68
C GLY A 485 -16.03 -5.31 30.31
N LYS A 486 -16.90 -6.28 30.64
CA LYS A 486 -16.49 -7.56 31.24
C LYS A 486 -16.58 -8.68 30.22
N LEU A 487 -15.68 -9.64 30.35
CA LEU A 487 -15.76 -10.88 29.57
C LEU A 487 -17.05 -11.63 29.93
N THR A 488 -17.81 -11.97 28.90
CA THR A 488 -18.92 -12.90 28.99
C THR A 488 -18.37 -14.29 29.26
N SER A 489 -18.92 -14.96 30.27
CA SER A 489 -18.57 -16.34 30.59
C SER A 489 -19.81 -17.07 31.08
N LEU A 490 -20.22 -18.10 30.35
CA LEU A 490 -21.32 -18.99 30.70
C LEU A 490 -20.96 -20.42 30.30
N THR A 491 -21.11 -21.36 31.21
CA THR A 491 -21.03 -22.79 30.89
C THR A 491 -22.44 -23.36 30.83
N VAL A 492 -22.81 -23.95 29.69
CA VAL A 492 -24.15 -24.49 29.44
C VAL A 492 -24.06 -26.00 29.32
N HIS A 493 -24.96 -26.73 29.99
CA HIS A 493 -25.07 -28.17 29.83
C HIS A 493 -26.06 -28.50 28.70
N HIS A 494 -25.58 -29.12 27.63
CA HIS A 494 -26.39 -29.52 26.47
C HIS A 494 -25.97 -30.90 25.98
N GLN A 495 -26.95 -31.79 25.73
CA GLN A 495 -26.71 -33.16 25.22
C GLN A 495 -25.61 -33.93 25.99
N ASN A 496 -25.65 -33.89 27.33
CA ASN A 496 -24.69 -34.55 28.22
C ASN A 496 -23.24 -34.06 28.08
N ARG A 497 -23.04 -32.84 27.56
CA ARG A 497 -21.75 -32.15 27.46
C ARG A 497 -21.85 -30.75 28.05
N TYR A 498 -20.78 -30.30 28.69
CA TYR A 498 -20.64 -28.91 29.11
C TYR A 498 -20.00 -28.10 27.97
N LEU A 499 -20.70 -27.07 27.53
CA LEU A 499 -20.28 -26.12 26.50
C LEU A 499 -19.84 -24.82 27.18
N ASP A 500 -18.63 -24.36 26.86
CA ASP A 500 -18.09 -23.11 27.37
C ASP A 500 -18.35 -21.99 26.35
N CYS A 501 -19.23 -21.07 26.73
CA CYS A 501 -19.67 -19.96 25.90
C CYS A 501 -19.08 -18.66 26.47
N ARG A 502 -18.00 -18.16 25.86
CA ARG A 502 -17.34 -16.94 26.31
C ARG A 502 -17.22 -15.92 25.19
N GLY A 503 -17.26 -14.63 25.50
CA GLY A 503 -17.16 -13.56 24.50
C GLY A 503 -16.75 -12.24 25.15
N GLY A 504 -16.39 -11.25 24.35
CA GLY A 504 -16.01 -9.92 24.86
C GLY A 504 -15.83 -8.92 23.73
N HIS A 505 -15.99 -7.64 24.05
CA HIS A 505 -15.87 -6.53 23.12
C HIS A 505 -14.41 -6.09 23.03
N ALA A 506 -13.76 -6.41 21.91
CA ALA A 506 -12.38 -6.03 21.64
C ALA A 506 -12.39 -4.89 20.62
N VAL A 507 -12.31 -3.66 21.11
CA VAL A 507 -12.49 -2.45 20.32
C VAL A 507 -11.15 -1.93 19.86
N LEU A 508 -10.99 -1.78 18.54
CA LEU A 508 -9.80 -1.22 17.92
C LEU A 508 -9.77 0.31 18.01
N ASP A 509 -8.60 0.88 17.72
CA ASP A 509 -8.39 2.33 17.65
C ASP A 509 -9.34 3.02 16.63
N ASP A 510 -9.77 2.31 15.59
CA ASP A 510 -10.72 2.80 14.57
C ASP A 510 -12.20 2.70 15.00
N GLY A 511 -12.46 2.28 16.24
CA GLY A 511 -13.80 2.06 16.80
C GLY A 511 -14.46 0.76 16.34
N LEU A 512 -13.79 -0.07 15.53
CA LEU A 512 -14.31 -1.39 15.15
C LEU A 512 -14.26 -2.33 16.34
N ASP A 513 -15.41 -2.93 16.67
CA ASP A 513 -15.51 -3.97 17.68
C ASP A 513 -15.33 -5.36 17.05
N LEU A 514 -14.14 -5.94 17.22
CA LEU A 514 -13.81 -7.31 16.81
C LEU A 514 -14.51 -8.39 17.64
N GLY A 515 -15.25 -7.98 18.68
CA GLY A 515 -16.10 -8.84 19.49
C GLY A 515 -17.38 -9.31 18.79
N TYR A 516 -17.73 -8.74 17.63
CA TYR A 516 -18.82 -9.24 16.78
C TYR A 516 -18.28 -10.12 15.65
N VAL A 517 -19.11 -11.06 15.17
CA VAL A 517 -18.77 -11.87 14.00
C VAL A 517 -18.52 -10.97 12.79
N GLU A 518 -17.38 -11.14 12.13
CA GLU A 518 -16.99 -10.33 10.97
C GLU A 518 -17.93 -10.53 9.77
N ASP A 519 -18.10 -9.47 8.99
CA ASP A 519 -18.79 -9.52 7.70
C ASP A 519 -18.13 -10.52 6.74
N GLY A 520 -18.94 -11.19 5.93
CA GLY A 520 -18.54 -12.29 5.04
C GLY A 520 -18.49 -13.66 5.72
N THR A 521 -18.61 -13.76 7.05
CA THR A 521 -18.58 -15.04 7.76
C THR A 521 -19.84 -15.88 7.46
N PRO A 522 -19.74 -17.19 7.18
CA PRO A 522 -20.90 -18.01 6.88
C PRO A 522 -21.82 -18.22 8.10
N CYS A 523 -23.10 -17.90 7.93
CA CYS A 523 -24.15 -18.07 8.95
C CYS A 523 -25.18 -19.16 8.58
N GLY A 524 -25.11 -19.70 7.36
CA GLY A 524 -25.95 -20.80 6.91
C GLY A 524 -25.61 -21.24 5.47
N PRO A 525 -26.35 -22.22 4.92
CA PRO A 525 -26.18 -22.63 3.53
C PRO A 525 -26.45 -21.45 2.59
N ASN A 526 -25.44 -21.06 1.80
CA ASN A 526 -25.50 -19.92 0.89
C ASN A 526 -25.86 -18.58 1.56
N MET A 527 -25.49 -18.39 2.84
CA MET A 527 -25.70 -17.14 3.59
C MET A 527 -24.43 -16.68 4.32
N MET A 528 -24.25 -15.37 4.41
CA MET A 528 -23.11 -14.71 5.07
C MET A 528 -23.55 -13.54 5.93
N CYS A 529 -22.73 -13.19 6.92
CA CYS A 529 -22.98 -12.05 7.78
C CYS A 529 -22.68 -10.72 7.07
N SER A 530 -23.56 -9.74 7.24
CA SER A 530 -23.32 -8.33 6.90
C SER A 530 -24.02 -7.46 7.93
N GLU A 531 -23.31 -6.53 8.57
CA GLU A 531 -23.88 -5.59 9.55
C GLU A 531 -24.69 -6.31 10.63
N ARG A 532 -24.14 -7.41 11.16
CA ARG A 532 -24.77 -8.31 12.16
C ARG A 532 -26.05 -9.03 11.71
N ARG A 533 -26.32 -9.10 10.40
CA ARG A 533 -27.45 -9.84 9.83
C ARG A 533 -26.99 -10.99 8.96
N CYS A 534 -27.73 -12.08 8.96
CA CYS A 534 -27.48 -13.23 8.11
C CYS A 534 -28.24 -13.07 6.79
N LEU A 535 -27.50 -12.76 5.71
CA LEU A 535 -28.07 -12.43 4.41
C LEU A 535 -27.66 -13.46 3.35
N PRO A 536 -28.50 -13.71 2.31
CA PRO A 536 -28.11 -14.55 1.18
C PRO A 536 -26.87 -14.01 0.46
N ILE A 537 -26.02 -14.91 -0.07
CA ILE A 537 -24.81 -14.51 -0.83
C ILE A 537 -25.14 -13.60 -2.02
N THR A 538 -26.31 -13.77 -2.64
CA THR A 538 -26.78 -12.93 -3.76
C THR A 538 -26.93 -11.46 -3.39
N THR A 539 -27.04 -11.11 -2.11
CA THR A 539 -27.12 -9.72 -1.65
C THR A 539 -25.76 -9.00 -1.74
N PHE A 540 -24.66 -9.75 -1.69
CA PHE A 540 -23.29 -9.20 -1.74
C PHE A 540 -22.81 -9.01 -3.19
N ASN A 541 -23.35 -9.80 -4.12
CA ASN A 541 -22.96 -9.80 -5.52
C ASN A 541 -24.05 -9.15 -6.39
N SER A 542 -23.96 -7.83 -6.59
CA SER A 542 -24.85 -7.08 -7.50
C SER A 542 -24.64 -7.45 -8.98
N SER A 543 -23.57 -8.16 -9.31
CA SER A 543 -23.20 -8.55 -10.66
C SER A 543 -22.57 -9.94 -10.65
N SER A 544 -22.92 -10.75 -11.65
CA SER A 544 -22.37 -12.09 -11.84
C SER A 544 -21.48 -12.11 -13.08
N CYS A 545 -20.43 -12.90 -13.05
CA CYS A 545 -19.62 -13.14 -14.24
C CYS A 545 -20.45 -13.77 -15.38
N PRO A 546 -20.07 -13.50 -16.64
CA PRO A 546 -20.75 -14.06 -17.80
C PRO A 546 -20.55 -15.58 -17.88
N GLY A 547 -21.41 -16.23 -18.67
CA GLY A 547 -21.38 -17.66 -18.91
C GLY A 547 -22.20 -18.03 -20.14
N SER A 548 -21.85 -19.14 -20.78
CA SER A 548 -22.61 -19.70 -21.91
C SER A 548 -24.10 -19.96 -21.58
N LEU A 549 -24.40 -20.22 -20.31
CA LEU A 549 -25.74 -20.32 -19.72
C LEU A 549 -25.78 -19.50 -18.42
N THR A 550 -26.95 -18.97 -18.07
CA THR A 550 -27.15 -18.14 -16.86
C THR A 550 -26.77 -18.85 -15.54
N SER A 551 -26.75 -20.18 -15.51
CA SER A 551 -26.35 -20.98 -14.35
C SER A 551 -24.88 -21.42 -14.36
N ARG A 552 -24.14 -21.19 -15.45
CA ARG A 552 -22.76 -21.65 -15.64
C ARG A 552 -21.80 -20.47 -15.59
N VAL A 553 -21.47 -20.02 -14.38
CA VAL A 553 -20.48 -18.95 -14.18
C VAL A 553 -19.16 -19.34 -14.88
N CYS A 554 -18.68 -18.46 -15.76
CA CYS A 554 -17.49 -18.68 -16.58
C CYS A 554 -17.50 -20.00 -17.37
N SER A 555 -18.70 -20.44 -17.79
CA SER A 555 -18.92 -21.70 -18.52
C SER A 555 -18.35 -22.96 -17.83
N HIS A 556 -18.07 -22.90 -16.52
CA HIS A 556 -17.32 -23.91 -15.75
C HIS A 556 -15.88 -24.17 -16.20
N HIS A 557 -15.30 -23.26 -16.97
CA HIS A 557 -13.92 -23.32 -17.45
C HIS A 557 -13.10 -22.13 -16.95
N GLY A 558 -13.41 -21.67 -15.73
CA GLY A 558 -12.76 -20.53 -15.12
C GLY A 558 -13.38 -20.12 -13.79
N ILE A 559 -12.77 -19.11 -13.20
CA ILE A 559 -13.10 -18.57 -11.88
C ILE A 559 -13.52 -17.11 -12.04
N CYS A 560 -14.58 -16.71 -11.35
CA CYS A 560 -15.03 -15.32 -11.34
C CYS A 560 -14.19 -14.51 -10.35
N SER A 561 -13.55 -13.45 -10.83
CA SER A 561 -12.75 -12.54 -10.00
C SER A 561 -13.60 -11.45 -9.32
N ASN A 562 -13.01 -10.75 -8.36
CA ASN A 562 -13.57 -9.57 -7.70
C ASN A 562 -13.88 -8.40 -8.64
N GLU A 563 -13.26 -8.36 -9.83
CA GLU A 563 -13.59 -7.38 -10.87
C GLU A 563 -14.77 -7.81 -11.76
N VAL A 564 -15.46 -8.91 -11.42
CA VAL A 564 -16.56 -9.49 -12.21
C VAL A 564 -16.09 -9.87 -13.62
N LYS A 565 -14.88 -10.44 -13.70
CA LYS A 565 -14.30 -10.98 -14.93
C LYS A 565 -13.98 -12.46 -14.74
N CYS A 566 -14.13 -13.23 -15.81
CA CYS A 566 -13.74 -14.63 -15.80
C CYS A 566 -12.24 -14.77 -16.03
N ILE A 567 -11.57 -15.46 -15.11
CA ILE A 567 -10.20 -15.94 -15.27
C ILE A 567 -10.29 -17.38 -15.76
N CYS A 568 -9.98 -17.61 -17.02
CA CYS A 568 -10.15 -18.91 -17.66
C CYS A 568 -9.05 -19.90 -17.29
N ASP A 569 -9.38 -21.18 -17.36
CA ASP A 569 -8.42 -22.27 -17.28
C ASP A 569 -7.44 -22.22 -18.48
N GLU A 570 -6.29 -22.90 -18.39
CA GLU A 570 -5.16 -22.74 -19.33
C GLU A 570 -5.54 -22.94 -20.81
N ASP A 571 -6.46 -23.86 -21.10
CA ASP A 571 -6.89 -24.18 -22.47
C ASP A 571 -8.12 -23.39 -22.95
N PHE A 572 -8.61 -22.44 -22.14
CA PHE A 572 -9.84 -21.70 -22.45
C PHE A 572 -9.59 -20.19 -22.54
N THR A 573 -10.40 -19.53 -23.38
CA THR A 573 -10.33 -18.09 -23.60
C THR A 573 -11.71 -17.50 -23.90
N GLY A 574 -11.74 -16.19 -24.13
CA GLY A 574 -12.96 -15.42 -24.27
C GLY A 574 -13.46 -14.85 -22.94
N LYS A 575 -14.46 -13.97 -23.00
CA LYS A 575 -14.97 -13.26 -21.81
C LYS A 575 -15.71 -14.18 -20.83
N ASP A 576 -16.25 -15.28 -21.31
CA ASP A 576 -17.05 -16.27 -20.58
C ASP A 576 -16.40 -17.66 -20.52
N CYS A 577 -15.13 -17.76 -20.94
CA CYS A 577 -14.35 -19.00 -21.02
C CYS A 577 -15.00 -20.13 -21.83
N SER A 578 -15.74 -19.79 -22.89
CA SER A 578 -16.41 -20.76 -23.75
C SER A 578 -15.55 -21.27 -24.91
N VAL A 579 -14.46 -20.59 -25.24
CA VAL A 579 -13.63 -20.88 -26.42
C VAL A 579 -12.43 -21.72 -26.00
N PHE A 580 -12.30 -22.92 -26.56
CA PHE A 580 -11.12 -23.77 -26.38
C PHE A 580 -9.98 -23.30 -27.30
N ASP A 581 -8.87 -22.88 -26.70
CA ASP A 581 -7.66 -22.36 -27.36
C ASP A 581 -6.42 -22.83 -26.57
N PRO A 582 -5.98 -24.10 -26.77
CA PRO A 582 -4.89 -24.68 -25.99
C PRO A 582 -3.56 -23.98 -26.30
N ILE A 583 -2.77 -23.72 -25.25
CA ILE A 583 -1.44 -23.14 -25.40
C ILE A 583 -0.57 -24.16 -26.12
N LYS A 584 -0.05 -23.81 -27.31
CA LYS A 584 0.84 -24.69 -28.06
C LYS A 584 2.15 -24.87 -27.29
N GLU A 585 2.33 -26.01 -26.63
CA GLU A 585 3.62 -26.39 -26.05
C GLU A 585 4.67 -26.51 -27.16
N GLY A 586 5.75 -25.73 -27.05
CA GLY A 586 7.01 -25.98 -27.74
C GLY A 586 6.94 -25.99 -29.27
N GLN A 587 6.68 -24.84 -29.90
CA GLN A 587 7.46 -24.53 -31.10
C GLN A 587 8.73 -23.83 -30.65
N THR A 588 9.82 -24.59 -30.53
CA THR A 588 11.11 -24.08 -31.00
C THR A 588 10.83 -23.53 -32.39
N THR A 589 10.80 -22.21 -32.52
CA THR A 589 10.95 -21.57 -33.81
C THR A 589 12.35 -21.91 -34.29
N ASP A 590 12.51 -23.11 -34.84
CA ASP A 590 13.48 -23.31 -35.89
C ASP A 590 13.11 -22.28 -36.94
N CYS A 591 13.98 -21.31 -37.13
CA CYS A 591 13.83 -20.28 -38.12
C CYS A 591 13.69 -20.97 -39.47
N HIS A 592 12.46 -21.18 -39.94
CA HIS A 592 12.19 -21.34 -41.37
C HIS A 592 12.39 -19.98 -42.06
N GLY A 593 13.63 -19.49 -42.02
CA GLY A 593 14.19 -18.48 -42.91
C GLY A 593 14.39 -19.06 -44.31
N THR A 594 13.38 -19.74 -44.85
CA THR A 594 13.42 -20.32 -46.20
C THR A 594 12.29 -19.79 -47.08
N ASN A 595 11.20 -19.27 -46.52
CA ASN A 595 10.07 -18.78 -47.33
C ASN A 595 10.17 -17.29 -47.72
N ILE A 596 10.94 -16.47 -46.99
CA ILE A 596 11.16 -15.06 -47.37
C ILE A 596 12.23 -14.96 -48.47
N ILE A 597 13.24 -15.81 -48.47
CA ILE A 597 14.31 -15.80 -49.48
C ILE A 597 13.76 -16.22 -50.86
N ILE A 598 12.85 -17.20 -50.92
CA ILE A 598 12.25 -17.66 -52.19
C ILE A 598 11.40 -16.54 -52.82
N GLY A 599 10.63 -15.79 -52.02
CA GLY A 599 9.83 -14.67 -52.50
C GLY A 599 10.68 -13.50 -53.03
N SER A 600 11.76 -13.16 -52.34
CA SER A 600 12.68 -12.08 -52.76
C SER A 600 13.49 -12.44 -54.00
N VAL A 601 13.94 -13.70 -54.12
CA VAL A 601 14.68 -14.18 -55.29
C VAL A 601 13.77 -14.32 -56.50
N ALA A 602 12.54 -14.83 -56.34
CA ALA A 602 11.56 -14.88 -57.44
C ALA A 602 11.18 -13.47 -57.92
N GLY A 603 10.99 -12.53 -57.00
CA GLY A 603 10.72 -11.12 -57.33
C GLY A 603 11.87 -10.44 -58.07
N ALA A 604 13.12 -10.66 -57.64
CA ALA A 604 14.30 -10.09 -58.29
C ALA A 604 14.54 -10.69 -59.69
N ILE A 605 14.31 -11.99 -59.88
CA ILE A 605 14.40 -12.65 -61.20
C ILE A 605 13.32 -12.13 -62.15
N LEU A 606 12.10 -11.90 -61.67
CA LEU A 606 11.00 -11.39 -62.50
C LEU A 606 11.24 -9.95 -62.94
N VAL A 607 11.78 -9.10 -62.04
CA VAL A 607 12.18 -7.73 -62.37
C VAL A 607 13.35 -7.71 -63.35
N ALA A 608 14.36 -8.57 -63.16
CA ALA A 608 15.48 -8.69 -64.10
C ALA A 608 15.02 -9.17 -65.49
N ALA A 609 14.07 -10.11 -65.55
CA ALA A 609 13.50 -10.58 -66.82
C ALA A 609 12.70 -9.49 -67.55
N ILE A 610 12.00 -8.62 -66.82
CA ILE A 610 11.27 -7.48 -67.42
C ILE A 610 12.25 -6.42 -67.93
N ILE A 611 13.33 -6.13 -67.20
CA ILE A 611 14.34 -5.15 -67.62
C ILE A 611 15.12 -5.66 -68.84
N LEU A 612 15.51 -6.94 -68.85
CA LEU A 612 16.20 -7.55 -69.99
C LEU A 612 15.28 -7.78 -71.19
N GLY A 613 14.00 -8.11 -70.96
CA GLY A 613 12.99 -8.22 -72.02
C GLY A 613 12.61 -6.86 -72.63
N GLY A 614 12.54 -5.80 -71.82
CA GLY A 614 12.21 -4.44 -72.25
C GLY A 614 13.33 -3.74 -73.03
N THR A 615 14.59 -4.11 -72.79
CA THR A 615 15.75 -3.57 -73.54
C THR A 615 15.96 -4.27 -74.89
N GLY A 616 15.31 -5.42 -75.14
CA GLY A 616 15.39 -6.17 -76.40
C GLY A 616 14.52 -5.66 -77.54
N TRP A 617 13.62 -4.71 -77.30
CA TRP A 617 12.73 -4.12 -78.33
C TRP A 617 13.13 -2.69 -78.77
N GLY A 618 14.30 -2.23 -78.36
CA GLY A 618 14.83 -0.90 -78.69
C GLY A 618 15.88 -0.84 -79.80
N PHE A 619 16.08 -1.91 -80.58
CA PHE A 619 16.94 -1.89 -81.77
C PHE A 619 16.20 -2.44 -82.98
N LYS A 620 15.56 -1.53 -83.71
CA LYS A 620 15.38 -1.65 -85.15
C LYS A 620 15.47 -0.29 -85.80
#